data_AF-A0A959F7W6-F1
#
_entry.id   AF-A0A959F7W6-F1
#
_cell.length_a   1.000
_cell.length_b   1.000
_cell.length_c   1.000
_cell.angle_alpha   90.00
_cell.angle_beta   90.00
_cell.angle_gamma   90.00
#
_symmetry.space_group_name_H-M   'P 1'
#
loop_
_entity.id
_entity.type
_entity.pdbx_description
1 polymer ?
#
loop_
_entity_poly.entity_id
_entity_poly.type
_entity_poly.pdbx_seq_one_letter_code
_entity_poly.pdbx_strand_id
1 'polypeptide(L)'
;MKLPTPIPVSQLAEIIGATLVGNRDLLATGINEIHQVEAGDISFVDVEKYYKKALHSAADIILIDKEVICPDGKALLVCAEPFKAYNDLVLSYRPIIPQTKEISDTAIIHSSAIIEPNVKIGPYVEIGPDCHIQANVTIGEYTVIGKEVLIQSGSHIGADAFYFKKTAEGYRKWRSCGRVVIEDQVDIGVGNTVCRGVSADTVIGTGSKLDAQVHIGHDVRIGKHCLIAAQVGIAGNTSLGDRVILYGQVGIAQNLHIGDDAIILAKSGVSKDLEGGKTYFGAPAGEVRSMYRELAALRHLPEFLANYYR
;
A
#
# COMPACT_ATOMS: atom_id res chain seq x y z
N MET A 1 0.02 8.89 6.73
CA MET A 1 0.57 8.65 8.08
C MET A 1 -0.16 9.56 9.04
N LYS A 2 -0.42 9.12 10.26
CA LYS A 2 -0.90 10.02 11.30
C LYS A 2 0.29 10.65 12.03
N LEU A 3 0.18 11.94 12.32
CA LEU A 3 1.13 12.67 13.13
C LEU A 3 0.86 12.36 14.62
N PRO A 4 1.90 12.23 15.46
CA PRO A 4 1.73 11.88 16.87
C PRO A 4 0.95 12.95 17.65
N THR A 5 1.02 14.21 17.21
CA THR A 5 0.26 15.34 17.73
C THR A 5 -0.15 16.24 16.58
N PRO A 6 -1.28 16.96 16.68
CA PRO A 6 -1.64 17.97 15.68
C PRO A 6 -0.59 19.08 15.58
N ILE A 7 -0.22 19.48 14.37
CA ILE A 7 0.84 20.47 14.10
C ILE A 7 0.25 21.71 13.42
N PRO A 8 0.50 22.93 13.91
CA PRO A 8 0.07 24.16 13.24
C PRO A 8 0.59 24.28 11.79
N VAL A 9 -0.29 24.66 10.87
CA VAL A 9 0.08 24.83 9.45
C VAL A 9 1.15 25.90 9.23
N SER A 10 1.22 26.90 10.10
CA SER A 10 2.30 27.91 10.11
C SER A 10 3.67 27.30 10.38
N GLN A 11 3.77 26.38 11.35
CA GLN A 11 5.02 25.67 11.66
C GLN A 11 5.45 24.80 10.47
N LEU A 12 4.50 24.12 9.80
CA LEU A 12 4.79 23.34 8.61
C LEU A 12 5.36 24.22 7.50
N ALA A 13 4.78 25.40 7.28
CA ALA A 13 5.27 26.37 6.30
C ALA A 13 6.70 26.82 6.58
N GLU A 14 7.04 27.07 7.85
CA GLU A 14 8.39 27.43 8.28
C GLU A 14 9.41 26.30 8.02
N ILE A 15 9.07 25.05 8.34
CA ILE A 15 9.96 23.89 8.14
C ILE A 15 10.38 23.73 6.68
N ILE A 16 9.45 23.93 5.74
CA ILE A 16 9.70 23.73 4.30
C ILE A 16 9.97 25.02 3.54
N GLY A 17 9.97 26.18 4.21
CA GLY A 17 10.11 27.49 3.57
C GLY A 17 9.00 27.79 2.54
N ALA A 18 7.77 27.37 2.80
CA ALA A 18 6.62 27.59 1.93
C ALA A 18 5.88 28.90 2.25
N THR A 19 5.22 29.47 1.24
CA THR A 19 4.26 30.57 1.44
C THR A 19 2.91 30.00 1.86
N LEU A 20 2.42 30.38 3.04
CA LEU A 20 1.11 29.99 3.56
C LEU A 20 0.00 30.90 3.02
N VAL A 21 -0.96 30.31 2.31
CA VAL A 21 -2.16 30.98 1.76
C VAL A 21 -3.43 30.31 2.29
N GLY A 22 -4.45 31.09 2.62
CA GLY A 22 -5.73 30.57 3.13
C GLY A 22 -5.82 30.57 4.66
N ASN A 23 -6.45 29.52 5.22
CA ASN A 23 -6.71 29.40 6.65
C ASN A 23 -5.43 29.13 7.46
N ARG A 24 -5.07 30.02 8.38
CA ARG A 24 -3.82 29.94 9.16
C ARG A 24 -3.96 29.17 10.48
N ASP A 25 -5.19 28.89 10.89
CA ASP A 25 -5.50 28.28 12.20
C ASP A 25 -5.62 26.74 12.13
N LEU A 26 -5.37 26.15 10.95
CA LEU A 26 -5.44 24.71 10.75
C LEU A 26 -4.31 23.97 11.48
N LEU A 27 -4.68 22.80 12.01
CA LEU A 27 -3.76 21.84 12.60
C LEU A 27 -3.70 20.60 11.71
N ALA A 28 -2.51 20.27 11.22
CA ALA A 28 -2.25 19.04 10.50
C ALA A 28 -2.25 17.84 11.45
N THR A 29 -3.05 16.83 11.14
CA THR A 29 -3.14 15.57 11.90
C THR A 29 -2.50 14.39 11.17
N GLY A 30 -2.16 14.55 9.90
CA GLY A 30 -1.55 13.50 9.10
C GLY A 30 -1.00 13.98 7.77
N ILE A 31 -0.39 13.07 7.03
CA ILE A 31 0.14 13.29 5.68
C ILE A 31 -0.27 12.10 4.83
N ASN A 32 -1.07 12.29 3.79
CA ASN A 32 -1.61 11.21 2.97
C ASN A 32 -1.66 11.56 1.49
N GLU A 33 -1.68 10.53 0.65
CA GLU A 33 -1.88 10.64 -0.78
C GLU A 33 -3.35 10.94 -1.11
N ILE A 34 -3.57 11.61 -2.23
CA ILE A 34 -4.83 12.23 -2.62
C ILE A 34 -6.07 11.31 -2.63
N HIS A 35 -5.94 9.99 -2.75
CA HIS A 35 -7.06 9.05 -2.70
C HIS A 35 -7.39 8.54 -1.29
N GLN A 36 -6.53 8.81 -0.30
CA GLN A 36 -6.64 8.31 1.08
C GLN A 36 -6.57 9.43 2.13
N VAL A 37 -6.68 10.70 1.72
CA VAL A 37 -6.69 11.85 2.63
C VAL A 37 -8.01 11.96 3.39
N GLU A 38 -7.90 12.39 4.63
CA GLU A 38 -9.02 12.74 5.51
C GLU A 38 -8.92 14.22 5.93
N ALA A 39 -9.96 14.73 6.60
CA ALA A 39 -9.90 16.05 7.21
C ALA A 39 -8.72 16.15 8.18
N GLY A 40 -8.02 17.28 8.17
CA GLY A 40 -6.78 17.53 8.91
C GLY A 40 -5.51 16.99 8.24
N ASP A 41 -5.59 16.20 7.17
CA ASP A 41 -4.38 15.70 6.50
C ASP A 41 -3.73 16.74 5.58
N ILE A 42 -2.41 16.60 5.40
CA ILE A 42 -1.62 17.21 4.34
C ILE A 42 -1.68 16.31 3.11
N SER A 43 -2.09 16.86 1.97
CA SER A 43 -1.85 16.27 0.65
C SER A 43 -0.81 17.08 -0.14
N PHE A 44 -0.35 16.55 -1.27
CA PHE A 44 0.59 17.23 -2.14
C PHE A 44 0.17 17.09 -3.61
N VAL A 45 0.56 18.06 -4.45
CA VAL A 45 0.40 17.98 -5.90
C VAL A 45 1.48 18.78 -6.62
N ASP A 46 2.03 18.19 -7.67
CA ASP A 46 3.01 18.79 -8.59
C ASP A 46 2.82 18.32 -10.05
N VAL A 47 1.64 17.78 -10.36
CA VAL A 47 1.29 17.27 -11.70
C VAL A 47 -0.03 17.87 -12.15
N GLU A 48 -0.03 18.48 -13.35
CA GLU A 48 -1.15 19.27 -13.90
C GLU A 48 -2.52 18.57 -13.80
N LYS A 49 -2.57 17.27 -14.13
CA LYS A 49 -3.83 16.51 -14.12
C LYS A 49 -4.44 16.32 -12.73
N TYR A 50 -3.69 16.55 -11.65
CA TYR A 50 -4.13 16.28 -10.28
C TYR A 50 -4.46 17.53 -9.45
N TYR A 51 -4.14 18.75 -9.90
CA TYR A 51 -4.42 19.97 -9.10
C TYR A 51 -5.88 20.12 -8.71
N LYS A 52 -6.79 20.00 -9.69
CA LYS A 52 -8.22 20.12 -9.42
C LYS A 52 -8.67 19.08 -8.40
N LYS A 53 -8.19 17.85 -8.52
CA LYS A 53 -8.50 16.78 -7.57
C LYS A 53 -7.97 17.11 -6.18
N ALA A 54 -6.75 17.65 -6.06
CA ALA A 54 -6.11 17.93 -4.78
C ALA A 54 -6.84 19.06 -4.04
N LEU A 55 -7.14 20.14 -4.76
CA LEU A 55 -7.86 21.32 -4.24
C LEU A 55 -9.28 20.99 -3.74
N HIS A 56 -9.93 19.98 -4.33
CA HIS A 56 -11.27 19.52 -3.92
C HIS A 56 -11.24 18.23 -3.10
N SER A 57 -10.07 17.78 -2.66
CA SER A 57 -9.95 16.59 -1.82
C SER A 57 -10.37 16.86 -0.38
N ALA A 58 -10.46 15.80 0.43
CA ALA A 58 -10.76 15.91 1.85
C ALA A 58 -9.60 16.50 2.67
N ALA A 59 -8.37 16.61 2.13
CA ALA A 59 -7.24 17.20 2.82
C ALA A 59 -7.44 18.70 3.08
N ASP A 60 -7.21 19.15 4.30
CA ASP A 60 -7.35 20.57 4.66
C ASP A 60 -6.11 21.39 4.29
N ILE A 61 -4.95 20.73 4.14
CA ILE A 61 -3.67 21.36 3.85
C ILE A 61 -3.09 20.76 2.57
N ILE A 62 -2.66 21.60 1.63
CA ILE A 62 -2.16 21.14 0.33
C ILE A 62 -0.78 21.75 0.05
N LEU A 63 0.23 20.88 -0.09
CA LEU A 63 1.54 21.24 -0.64
C LEU A 63 1.43 21.39 -2.17
N ILE A 64 1.81 22.55 -2.69
CA ILE A 64 1.57 22.91 -4.10
C ILE A 64 2.69 23.80 -4.65
N ASP A 65 3.01 23.67 -5.92
CA ASP A 65 4.03 24.47 -6.65
C ASP A 65 3.47 25.63 -7.46
N LYS A 66 2.17 25.87 -7.37
CA LYS A 66 1.45 26.87 -8.14
C LYS A 66 0.64 27.77 -7.24
N GLU A 67 0.76 29.07 -7.45
CA GLU A 67 -0.15 30.04 -6.88
C GLU A 67 -1.52 29.92 -7.54
N VAL A 68 -2.52 29.56 -6.73
CA VAL A 68 -3.92 29.42 -7.15
C VAL A 68 -4.81 30.02 -6.07
N ILE A 69 -6.06 30.29 -6.43
CA ILE A 69 -7.07 30.70 -5.46
C ILE A 69 -7.25 29.56 -4.46
N CYS A 70 -7.00 29.84 -3.18
CA CYS A 70 -7.18 28.89 -2.10
C CYS A 70 -8.68 28.59 -1.91
N PRO A 71 -9.10 27.30 -1.94
CA PRO A 71 -10.47 26.94 -1.63
C PRO A 71 -10.85 27.29 -0.19
N ASP A 72 -12.11 27.66 0.02
CA ASP A 72 -12.62 28.02 1.35
C ASP A 72 -12.33 26.93 2.39
N GLY A 73 -11.87 27.34 3.57
CA GLY A 73 -11.56 26.46 4.68
C GLY A 73 -10.20 25.75 4.61
N LYS A 74 -9.52 25.74 3.47
CA LYS A 74 -8.22 25.07 3.28
C LYS A 74 -7.03 26.00 3.51
N ALA A 75 -5.84 25.40 3.58
CA ALA A 75 -4.55 26.07 3.50
C ALA A 75 -3.72 25.52 2.35
N LEU A 76 -3.06 26.40 1.62
CA LEU A 76 -2.03 26.04 0.64
C LEU A 76 -0.65 26.38 1.21
N LEU A 77 0.26 25.43 1.09
CA LEU A 77 1.68 25.60 1.35
C LEU A 77 2.38 25.65 -0.01
N VAL A 78 2.58 26.87 -0.52
CA VAL A 78 3.11 27.11 -1.87
C VAL A 78 4.64 27.07 -1.85
N CYS A 79 5.27 26.15 -2.58
CA CYS A 79 6.73 26.03 -2.68
C CYS A 79 7.19 25.44 -4.03
N ALA A 80 8.39 25.78 -4.48
CA ALA A 80 8.88 25.39 -5.81
C ALA A 80 9.11 23.86 -5.98
N GLU A 81 9.35 23.13 -4.90
CA GLU A 81 9.61 21.68 -4.94
C GLU A 81 8.73 20.90 -3.93
N PRO A 82 7.41 20.71 -4.20
CA PRO A 82 6.49 20.05 -3.27
C PRO A 82 6.90 18.62 -2.91
N PHE A 83 7.45 17.88 -3.86
CA PHE A 83 7.98 16.53 -3.61
C PHE A 83 9.13 16.52 -2.60
N LYS A 84 10.03 17.51 -2.67
CA LYS A 84 11.12 17.67 -1.69
C LYS A 84 10.55 18.07 -0.33
N ALA A 85 9.67 19.07 -0.31
CA ALA A 85 9.01 19.54 0.90
C ALA A 85 8.25 18.42 1.62
N TYR A 86 7.55 17.56 0.87
CA TYR A 86 6.91 16.35 1.41
C TYR A 86 7.92 15.46 2.14
N ASN A 87 9.05 15.15 1.50
CA ASN A 87 10.07 14.27 2.09
C ASN A 87 10.68 14.91 3.35
N ASP A 88 10.92 16.22 3.35
CA ASP A 88 11.47 16.97 4.48
C ASP A 88 10.50 16.97 5.68
N LEU A 89 9.20 17.16 5.44
CA LEU A 89 8.17 17.03 6.47
C LEU A 89 8.11 15.60 7.02
N VAL A 90 8.08 14.60 6.15
CA VAL A 90 8.10 13.20 6.59
C VAL A 90 9.32 12.92 7.47
N LEU A 91 10.51 13.37 7.09
CA LEU A 91 11.74 13.14 7.88
C LEU A 91 11.74 13.89 9.20
N SER A 92 11.08 15.04 9.28
CA SER A 92 10.97 15.83 10.50
C SER A 92 10.14 15.12 11.58
N TYR A 93 9.12 14.35 11.17
CA TYR A 93 8.20 13.67 12.09
C TYR A 93 8.36 12.14 12.16
N ARG A 94 8.96 11.52 11.14
CA ARG A 94 9.35 10.10 11.08
C ARG A 94 10.80 10.00 10.59
N PRO A 95 11.78 10.42 11.41
CA PRO A 95 13.19 10.37 11.05
C PRO A 95 13.66 8.92 10.85
N ILE A 96 14.74 8.74 10.09
CA ILE A 96 15.39 7.44 9.98
C ILE A 96 16.07 7.13 11.31
N ILE A 97 15.57 6.11 12.00
CA ILE A 97 16.16 5.62 13.25
C ILE A 97 16.99 4.36 12.92
N PRO A 98 18.32 4.39 13.07
CA PRO A 98 19.13 3.19 12.91
C PRO A 98 18.71 2.12 13.91
N GLN A 99 18.49 0.91 13.43
CA GLN A 99 18.18 -0.21 14.31
C GLN A 99 19.48 -0.78 14.90
N THR A 100 19.66 -0.60 16.22
CA THR A 100 20.85 -1.03 16.97
C THR A 100 20.60 -2.25 17.85
N LYS A 101 19.33 -2.68 17.97
CA LYS A 101 18.87 -3.85 18.73
C LYS A 101 17.97 -4.71 17.85
N GLU A 102 17.82 -5.97 18.20
CA GLU A 102 16.85 -6.86 17.53
C GLU A 102 15.42 -6.36 17.76
N ILE A 103 15.08 -6.00 18.99
CA ILE A 103 13.77 -5.43 19.35
C ILE A 103 13.97 -4.00 19.86
N SER A 104 13.24 -3.05 19.27
CA SER A 104 13.26 -1.65 19.72
C SER A 104 12.65 -1.49 21.12
N ASP A 105 13.23 -0.59 21.93
CA ASP A 105 12.67 -0.25 23.25
C ASP A 105 11.29 0.42 23.18
N THR A 106 10.91 0.91 22.00
CA THR A 106 9.60 1.54 21.74
C THR A 106 8.56 0.57 21.20
N ALA A 107 8.93 -0.69 20.95
CA ALA A 107 7.98 -1.71 20.52
C ALA A 107 7.08 -2.11 21.69
N ILE A 108 5.78 -2.26 21.41
CA ILE A 108 4.78 -2.69 22.37
C ILE A 108 4.34 -4.09 21.96
N ILE A 109 4.74 -5.09 22.73
CA ILE A 109 4.49 -6.50 22.44
C ILE A 109 3.67 -7.08 23.59
N HIS A 110 2.52 -7.67 23.27
CA HIS A 110 1.71 -8.34 24.27
C HIS A 110 2.48 -9.51 24.89
N SER A 111 2.32 -9.72 26.20
CA SER A 111 3.09 -10.72 26.96
C SER A 111 2.83 -12.18 26.55
N SER A 112 1.69 -12.45 25.89
CA SER A 112 1.37 -13.77 25.35
C SER A 112 1.89 -14.02 23.94
N ALA A 113 2.43 -13.00 23.25
CA ALA A 113 3.00 -13.18 21.93
C ALA A 113 4.31 -14.00 22.02
N ILE A 114 4.45 -14.97 21.13
CA ILE A 114 5.65 -15.80 20.99
C ILE A 114 6.55 -15.17 19.94
N ILE A 115 7.72 -14.71 20.36
CA ILE A 115 8.75 -14.15 19.49
C ILE A 115 9.93 -15.11 19.46
N GLU A 116 10.23 -15.66 18.28
CA GLU A 116 11.33 -16.60 18.09
C GLU A 116 12.70 -15.90 17.92
N PRO A 117 13.82 -16.65 17.95
CA PRO A 117 15.17 -16.08 17.81
C PRO A 117 15.38 -15.29 16.52
N ASN A 118 16.23 -14.26 16.59
CA ASN A 118 16.63 -13.39 15.48
C ASN A 118 15.47 -12.60 14.82
N VAL A 119 14.29 -12.54 15.45
CA VAL A 119 13.22 -11.64 15.01
C VAL A 119 13.67 -10.20 15.22
N LYS A 120 13.50 -9.37 14.18
CA LYS A 120 13.81 -7.94 14.23
C LYS A 120 12.53 -7.13 14.28
N ILE A 121 12.36 -6.31 15.30
CA ILE A 121 11.17 -5.50 15.54
C ILE A 121 11.56 -4.02 15.63
N GLY A 122 11.10 -3.26 14.64
CA GLY A 122 11.39 -1.84 14.51
C GLY A 122 10.69 -0.94 15.55
N PRO A 123 11.03 0.36 15.56
CA PRO A 123 10.40 1.33 16.46
C PRO A 123 8.88 1.42 16.30
N TYR A 124 8.19 1.63 17.43
CA TYR A 124 6.73 1.85 17.48
C TYR A 124 5.88 0.73 16.85
N VAL A 125 6.44 -0.48 16.75
CA VAL A 125 5.67 -1.66 16.35
C VAL A 125 4.76 -2.08 17.49
N GLU A 126 3.53 -2.43 17.16
CA GLU A 126 2.54 -2.98 18.10
C GLU A 126 2.20 -4.41 17.70
N ILE A 127 2.30 -5.35 18.63
CA ILE A 127 1.96 -6.77 18.44
C ILE A 127 0.93 -7.19 19.48
N GLY A 128 -0.25 -7.60 19.02
CA GLY A 128 -1.35 -8.06 19.85
C GLY A 128 -1.15 -9.45 20.47
N PRO A 129 -2.12 -9.89 21.28
CA PRO A 129 -2.04 -11.15 22.02
C PRO A 129 -2.00 -12.37 21.11
N ASP A 130 -1.35 -13.42 21.60
CA ASP A 130 -1.39 -14.78 21.04
C ASP A 130 -0.87 -14.87 19.59
N CYS A 131 -0.04 -13.89 19.20
CA CYS A 131 0.69 -13.94 17.94
C CYS A 131 1.89 -14.89 18.05
N HIS A 132 2.27 -15.49 16.92
CA HIS A 132 3.49 -16.27 16.80
C HIS A 132 4.33 -15.72 15.65
N ILE A 133 5.47 -15.10 15.99
CA ILE A 133 6.42 -14.53 15.04
C ILE A 133 7.64 -15.45 15.00
N GLN A 134 7.80 -16.17 13.89
CA GLN A 134 8.85 -17.16 13.72
C GLN A 134 10.23 -16.54 13.43
N ALA A 135 11.27 -17.36 13.56
CA ALA A 135 12.65 -16.94 13.50
C ALA A 135 13.01 -16.18 12.22
N ASN A 136 13.89 -15.18 12.35
CA ASN A 136 14.38 -14.36 11.25
C ASN A 136 13.32 -13.53 10.51
N VAL A 137 12.12 -13.35 11.07
CA VAL A 137 11.16 -12.36 10.58
C VAL A 137 11.67 -10.94 10.88
N THR A 138 11.46 -10.01 9.94
CA THR A 138 11.72 -8.58 10.15
C THR A 138 10.42 -7.79 10.06
N ILE A 139 10.15 -6.98 11.08
CA ILE A 139 8.97 -6.11 11.18
C ILE A 139 9.44 -4.66 11.24
N GLY A 140 9.07 -3.88 10.23
CA GLY A 140 9.41 -2.48 10.06
C GLY A 140 8.60 -1.56 10.99
N GLU A 141 9.14 -0.36 11.20
CA GLU A 141 8.59 0.67 12.08
C GLU A 141 7.09 0.94 11.88
N TYR A 142 6.40 1.28 12.97
CA TYR A 142 4.97 1.61 13.02
C TYR A 142 4.00 0.52 12.55
N THR A 143 4.49 -0.70 12.26
CA THR A 143 3.61 -1.82 11.91
C THR A 143 2.70 -2.16 13.09
N VAL A 144 1.42 -2.37 12.80
CA VAL A 144 0.43 -2.82 13.78
C VAL A 144 -0.01 -4.23 13.42
N ILE A 145 0.08 -5.15 14.38
CA ILE A 145 -0.33 -6.54 14.26
C ILE A 145 -1.41 -6.80 15.29
N GLY A 146 -2.56 -7.30 14.85
CA GLY A 146 -3.70 -7.68 15.68
C GLY A 146 -3.41 -8.90 16.56
N LYS A 147 -4.45 -9.66 16.90
CA LYS A 147 -4.31 -10.88 17.73
C LYS A 147 -4.27 -12.15 16.89
N GLU A 148 -3.73 -13.22 17.47
CA GLU A 148 -3.76 -14.57 16.88
C GLU A 148 -3.14 -14.61 15.47
N VAL A 149 -2.14 -13.76 15.20
CA VAL A 149 -1.45 -13.68 13.90
C VAL A 149 -0.24 -14.61 13.89
N LEU A 150 -0.10 -15.40 12.83
CA LEU A 150 1.09 -16.20 12.55
C LEU A 150 1.92 -15.54 11.44
N ILE A 151 3.20 -15.28 11.70
CA ILE A 151 4.14 -14.85 10.67
C ILE A 151 5.32 -15.81 10.64
N GLN A 152 5.47 -16.52 9.52
CA GLN A 152 6.49 -17.54 9.36
C GLN A 152 7.84 -17.00 8.91
N SER A 153 8.86 -17.81 9.14
CA SER A 153 10.29 -17.46 9.02
C SER A 153 10.66 -16.73 7.73
N GLY A 154 11.60 -15.79 7.84
CA GLY A 154 12.17 -15.07 6.69
C GLY A 154 11.23 -14.06 6.01
N SER A 155 10.03 -13.85 6.54
CA SER A 155 9.12 -12.80 6.05
C SER A 155 9.59 -11.40 6.46
N HIS A 156 9.35 -10.43 5.59
CA HIS A 156 9.65 -9.02 5.82
C HIS A 156 8.36 -8.19 5.73
N ILE A 157 7.96 -7.62 6.86
CA ILE A 157 6.76 -6.78 7.00
C ILE A 157 7.21 -5.33 7.15
N GLY A 158 6.63 -4.41 6.40
CA GLY A 158 6.97 -2.98 6.47
C GLY A 158 8.17 -2.57 5.62
N ALA A 159 8.48 -3.33 4.55
CA ALA A 159 9.48 -2.92 3.56
C ALA A 159 9.12 -1.57 2.94
N ASP A 160 10.13 -0.78 2.55
CA ASP A 160 9.86 0.48 1.83
C ASP A 160 9.13 0.23 0.50
N ALA A 161 8.26 1.16 0.13
CA ALA A 161 7.60 1.10 -1.17
C ALA A 161 8.61 1.26 -2.32
N PHE A 162 8.40 0.52 -3.41
CA PHE A 162 9.09 0.75 -4.67
C PHE A 162 8.44 1.93 -5.40
N TYR A 163 8.70 3.15 -4.93
CA TYR A 163 8.06 4.36 -5.45
C TYR A 163 9.09 5.46 -5.74
N PHE A 164 9.11 5.94 -6.98
CA PHE A 164 10.15 6.86 -7.46
C PHE A 164 9.55 7.93 -8.39
N LYS A 165 9.99 9.17 -8.19
CA LYS A 165 9.72 10.29 -9.11
C LYS A 165 10.82 10.34 -10.18
N LYS A 166 10.41 10.37 -11.45
CA LYS A 166 11.33 10.63 -12.57
C LYS A 166 11.70 12.12 -12.59
N THR A 167 12.99 12.40 -12.71
CA THR A 167 13.61 13.73 -12.78
C THR A 167 14.54 13.79 -13.99
N ALA A 168 15.09 14.97 -14.30
CA ALA A 168 16.05 15.11 -15.39
C ALA A 168 17.33 14.28 -15.14
N GLU A 169 17.74 14.12 -13.87
CA GLU A 169 18.96 13.40 -13.49
C GLU A 169 18.74 11.90 -13.23
N GLY A 170 17.50 11.41 -13.31
CA GLY A 170 17.16 10.00 -13.04
C GLY A 170 15.95 9.83 -12.13
N TYR A 171 15.98 8.83 -11.24
CA TYR A 171 14.88 8.51 -10.34
C TYR A 171 15.19 8.92 -8.91
N ARG A 172 14.33 9.73 -8.30
CA ARG A 172 14.41 10.07 -6.87
C ARG A 172 13.39 9.25 -6.10
N LYS A 173 13.84 8.57 -5.04
CA LYS A 173 12.96 7.75 -4.20
C LYS A 173 11.96 8.63 -3.45
N TRP A 174 10.69 8.21 -3.45
CA TRP A 174 9.66 8.78 -2.59
C TRP A 174 9.80 8.20 -1.19
N ARG A 175 9.84 9.04 -0.16
CA ARG A 175 9.92 8.54 1.21
C ARG A 175 8.57 7.96 1.65
N SER A 176 8.52 6.65 1.85
CA SER A 176 7.38 6.01 2.51
C SER A 176 7.27 6.49 3.95
N CYS A 177 6.07 6.92 4.32
CA CYS A 177 5.73 7.31 5.68
C CYS A 177 4.51 6.57 6.22
N GLY A 178 3.85 5.76 5.39
CA GLY A 178 2.80 4.85 5.80
C GLY A 178 3.29 3.70 6.69
N ARG A 179 2.38 2.78 7.02
CA ARG A 179 2.69 1.57 7.79
C ARG A 179 2.01 0.34 7.18
N VAL A 180 2.22 -0.80 7.83
CA VAL A 180 1.46 -2.02 7.59
C VAL A 180 0.52 -2.24 8.77
N VAL A 181 -0.72 -2.62 8.48
CA VAL A 181 -1.72 -3.05 9.46
C VAL A 181 -2.13 -4.48 9.10
N ILE A 182 -1.84 -5.41 10.00
CA ILE A 182 -2.26 -6.81 9.91
C ILE A 182 -3.36 -6.99 10.95
N GLU A 183 -4.58 -7.28 10.50
CA GLU A 183 -5.71 -7.54 11.38
C GLU A 183 -5.63 -8.93 12.05
N ASP A 184 -6.64 -9.27 12.83
CA ASP A 184 -6.68 -10.49 13.63
C ASP A 184 -6.68 -11.78 12.78
N GLN A 185 -6.13 -12.87 13.32
CA GLN A 185 -6.20 -14.22 12.74
C GLN A 185 -5.62 -14.35 11.32
N VAL A 186 -4.68 -13.48 10.96
CA VAL A 186 -3.98 -13.55 9.67
C VAL A 186 -2.81 -14.54 9.76
N ASP A 187 -2.66 -15.37 8.72
CA ASP A 187 -1.47 -16.24 8.59
C ASP A 187 -0.64 -15.77 7.40
N ILE A 188 0.65 -15.52 7.64
CA ILE A 188 1.63 -15.15 6.64
C ILE A 188 2.69 -16.26 6.59
N GLY A 189 2.74 -16.99 5.47
CA GLY A 189 3.69 -18.07 5.22
C GLY A 189 5.15 -17.63 5.12
N VAL A 190 6.04 -18.56 4.77
CA VAL A 190 7.50 -18.31 4.72
C VAL A 190 7.89 -17.33 3.62
N GLY A 191 8.81 -16.42 3.95
CA GLY A 191 9.51 -15.59 2.95
C GLY A 191 8.63 -14.57 2.22
N ASN A 192 7.55 -14.12 2.86
CA ASN A 192 6.67 -13.11 2.31
C ASN A 192 7.28 -11.70 2.38
N THR A 193 6.88 -10.82 1.47
CA THR A 193 7.23 -9.39 1.56
C THR A 193 5.97 -8.54 1.54
N VAL A 194 5.78 -7.74 2.58
CA VAL A 194 4.68 -6.77 2.69
C VAL A 194 5.26 -5.37 2.77
N CYS A 195 5.08 -4.57 1.73
CA CYS A 195 5.50 -3.18 1.71
C CYS A 195 4.58 -2.33 2.57
N ARG A 196 5.14 -1.39 3.33
CA ARG A 196 4.34 -0.32 3.96
C ARG A 196 3.80 0.61 2.89
N GLY A 197 2.71 1.32 3.21
CA GLY A 197 2.17 2.31 2.29
C GLY A 197 3.13 3.49 2.05
N VAL A 198 3.00 4.14 0.90
CA VAL A 198 3.79 5.35 0.59
C VAL A 198 3.42 6.45 1.58
N SER A 199 2.14 6.60 1.85
CA SER A 199 1.64 7.50 2.88
C SER A 199 0.46 6.92 3.64
N ALA A 200 -0.38 6.10 3.00
CA ALA A 200 -1.46 5.41 3.68
C ALA A 200 -0.99 4.09 4.32
N ASP A 201 -1.93 3.27 4.79
CA ASP A 201 -1.64 1.97 5.36
C ASP A 201 -1.81 0.88 4.29
N THR A 202 -0.86 -0.05 4.23
CA THR A 202 -1.08 -1.36 3.59
C THR A 202 -1.82 -2.23 4.61
N VAL A 203 -2.95 -2.82 4.22
CA VAL A 203 -3.84 -3.54 5.14
C VAL A 203 -4.05 -4.98 4.70
N ILE A 204 -3.90 -5.92 5.63
CA ILE A 204 -4.29 -7.32 5.46
C ILE A 204 -5.44 -7.62 6.41
N GLY A 205 -6.63 -7.82 5.83
CA GLY A 205 -7.87 -8.01 6.56
C GLY A 205 -7.98 -9.34 7.32
N THR A 206 -8.82 -9.33 8.35
CA THR A 206 -9.01 -10.39 9.33
C THR A 206 -9.18 -11.77 8.68
N GLY A 207 -8.49 -12.78 9.23
CA GLY A 207 -8.65 -14.17 8.83
C GLY A 207 -8.08 -14.52 7.45
N SER A 208 -7.41 -13.59 6.76
CA SER A 208 -6.77 -13.85 5.47
C SER A 208 -5.50 -14.68 5.60
N LYS A 209 -5.22 -15.50 4.58
CA LYS A 209 -4.15 -16.50 4.59
C LYS A 209 -3.26 -16.34 3.36
N LEU A 210 -1.98 -16.08 3.60
CA LEU A 210 -0.96 -15.93 2.57
C LEU A 210 -0.01 -17.12 2.66
N ASP A 211 0.15 -17.83 1.55
CA ASP A 211 1.12 -18.92 1.38
C ASP A 211 2.56 -18.34 1.27
N ALA A 212 3.53 -19.16 0.87
CA ALA A 212 4.92 -18.77 0.79
C ALA A 212 5.21 -17.80 -0.39
N GLN A 213 6.16 -16.89 -0.18
CA GLN A 213 6.73 -16.03 -1.21
C GLN A 213 5.73 -15.10 -1.94
N VAL A 214 4.64 -14.72 -1.29
CA VAL A 214 3.72 -13.68 -1.75
C VAL A 214 4.38 -12.30 -1.61
N HIS A 215 4.19 -11.46 -2.63
CA HIS A 215 4.57 -10.06 -2.60
C HIS A 215 3.32 -9.17 -2.54
N ILE A 216 3.24 -8.35 -1.49
CA ILE A 216 2.22 -7.32 -1.30
C ILE A 216 2.87 -5.95 -1.46
N GLY A 217 2.46 -5.23 -2.51
CA GLY A 217 2.89 -3.87 -2.80
C GLY A 217 2.39 -2.85 -1.77
N HIS A 218 2.86 -1.61 -1.91
CA HIS A 218 2.49 -0.51 -1.02
C HIS A 218 1.02 -0.11 -1.18
N ASP A 219 0.38 0.32 -0.09
CA ASP A 219 -1.01 0.81 -0.06
C ASP A 219 -2.05 -0.23 -0.55
N VAL A 220 -1.67 -1.51 -0.63
CA VAL A 220 -2.59 -2.60 -0.95
C VAL A 220 -3.57 -2.80 0.20
N ARG A 221 -4.85 -3.05 -0.13
CA ARG A 221 -5.88 -3.40 0.85
C ARG A 221 -6.47 -4.77 0.51
N ILE A 222 -6.24 -5.73 1.38
CA ILE A 222 -6.80 -7.07 1.27
C ILE A 222 -8.00 -7.15 2.21
N GLY A 223 -9.16 -7.55 1.70
CA GLY A 223 -10.35 -7.80 2.50
C GLY A 223 -10.19 -9.00 3.45
N LYS A 224 -11.31 -9.41 4.04
CA LYS A 224 -11.35 -10.47 5.05
C LYS A 224 -11.37 -11.84 4.39
N HIS A 225 -10.79 -12.83 5.06
CA HIS A 225 -10.83 -14.24 4.67
C HIS A 225 -10.39 -14.52 3.22
N CYS A 226 -9.42 -13.76 2.72
CA CYS A 226 -8.82 -14.02 1.41
C CYS A 226 -7.85 -15.21 1.50
N LEU A 227 -7.71 -15.95 0.40
CA LEU A 227 -6.75 -17.05 0.28
C LEU A 227 -5.79 -16.76 -0.87
N ILE A 228 -4.51 -16.58 -0.55
CA ILE A 228 -3.50 -16.15 -1.50
C ILE A 228 -2.40 -17.20 -1.56
N ALA A 229 -2.36 -17.96 -2.67
CA ALA A 229 -1.43 -19.06 -2.87
C ALA A 229 0.00 -18.57 -3.19
N ALA A 230 0.94 -19.52 -3.20
CA ALA A 230 2.36 -19.20 -3.30
C ALA A 230 2.71 -18.36 -4.54
N GLN A 231 3.69 -17.47 -4.34
CA GLN A 231 4.29 -16.63 -5.39
C GLN A 231 3.31 -15.69 -6.10
N VAL A 232 2.15 -15.39 -5.48
CA VAL A 232 1.28 -14.31 -5.95
C VAL A 232 1.97 -12.96 -5.76
N GLY A 233 1.83 -12.08 -6.74
CA GLY A 233 2.31 -10.70 -6.67
C GLY A 233 1.17 -9.69 -6.86
N ILE A 234 1.00 -8.80 -5.90
CA ILE A 234 -0.01 -7.73 -5.95
C ILE A 234 0.71 -6.39 -5.97
N ALA A 235 0.61 -5.65 -7.09
CA ALA A 235 1.21 -4.33 -7.21
C ALA A 235 0.46 -3.28 -6.38
N GLY A 236 1.11 -2.14 -6.13
CA GLY A 236 0.66 -1.14 -5.18
C GLY A 236 -0.69 -0.49 -5.50
N ASN A 237 -1.33 0.05 -4.44
CA ASN A 237 -2.62 0.72 -4.48
C ASN A 237 -3.76 -0.11 -5.09
N THR A 238 -3.69 -1.43 -4.97
CA THR A 238 -4.74 -2.36 -5.41
C THR A 238 -5.55 -2.83 -4.22
N SER A 239 -6.86 -3.02 -4.43
CA SER A 239 -7.79 -3.52 -3.43
C SER A 239 -8.36 -4.88 -3.82
N LEU A 240 -8.37 -5.81 -2.87
CA LEU A 240 -9.14 -7.05 -2.93
C LEU A 240 -10.32 -6.92 -1.98
N GLY A 241 -11.51 -7.29 -2.46
CA GLY A 241 -12.68 -7.51 -1.63
C GLY A 241 -12.52 -8.69 -0.67
N ASP A 242 -13.61 -9.03 0.00
CA ASP A 242 -13.64 -10.16 0.92
C ASP A 242 -13.65 -11.50 0.17
N ARG A 243 -13.07 -12.54 0.76
CA ARG A 243 -13.10 -13.93 0.27
C ARG A 243 -12.56 -14.12 -1.15
N VAL A 244 -11.66 -13.23 -1.58
CA VAL A 244 -10.95 -13.37 -2.85
C VAL A 244 -9.96 -14.54 -2.78
N ILE A 245 -9.92 -15.35 -3.83
CA ILE A 245 -8.98 -16.47 -3.95
C ILE A 245 -8.03 -16.23 -5.12
N LEU A 246 -6.74 -16.16 -4.83
CA LEU A 246 -5.68 -16.03 -5.82
C LEU A 246 -4.86 -17.33 -5.84
N TYR A 247 -4.94 -18.07 -6.94
CA TYR A 247 -4.13 -19.27 -7.12
C TYR A 247 -2.67 -18.94 -7.49
N GLY A 248 -1.81 -19.97 -7.42
CA GLY A 248 -0.36 -19.79 -7.47
C GLY A 248 0.10 -18.96 -8.66
N GLN A 249 1.03 -18.03 -8.38
CA GLN A 249 1.66 -17.17 -9.38
C GLN A 249 0.68 -16.27 -10.17
N VAL A 250 -0.46 -15.91 -9.58
CA VAL A 250 -1.26 -14.79 -10.09
C VAL A 250 -0.48 -13.49 -9.93
N GLY A 251 -0.47 -12.67 -10.99
CA GLY A 251 0.09 -11.32 -10.96
C GLY A 251 -1.02 -10.28 -11.14
N ILE A 252 -1.08 -9.29 -10.25
CA ILE A 252 -2.09 -8.21 -10.29
C ILE A 252 -1.39 -6.86 -10.49
N ALA A 253 -1.81 -6.11 -11.50
CA ALA A 253 -1.31 -4.76 -11.76
C ALA A 253 -1.77 -3.75 -10.68
N GLN A 254 -1.14 -2.58 -10.68
CA GLN A 254 -1.39 -1.52 -9.70
C GLN A 254 -2.70 -0.77 -9.97
N ASN A 255 -3.26 -0.16 -8.94
CA ASN A 255 -4.48 0.68 -9.01
C ASN A 255 -5.72 -0.09 -9.50
N LEU A 256 -5.86 -1.36 -9.11
CA LEU A 256 -7.01 -2.18 -9.48
C LEU A 256 -7.96 -2.44 -8.30
N HIS A 257 -9.21 -2.73 -8.62
CA HIS A 257 -10.20 -3.24 -7.69
C HIS A 257 -10.66 -4.64 -8.12
N ILE A 258 -10.54 -5.60 -7.20
CA ILE A 258 -11.02 -6.97 -7.36
C ILE A 258 -12.18 -7.15 -6.39
N GLY A 259 -13.39 -7.36 -6.92
CA GLY A 259 -14.59 -7.49 -6.11
C GLY A 259 -14.62 -8.75 -5.24
N ASP A 260 -15.51 -8.74 -4.25
CA ASP A 260 -15.71 -9.85 -3.30
C ASP A 260 -15.94 -11.20 -4.00
N ASP A 261 -15.48 -12.29 -3.40
CA ASP A 261 -15.69 -13.66 -3.89
C ASP A 261 -15.11 -13.95 -5.29
N ALA A 262 -14.25 -13.07 -5.83
CA ALA A 262 -13.56 -13.32 -7.08
C ALA A 262 -12.52 -14.44 -6.93
N ILE A 263 -12.42 -15.31 -7.94
CA ILE A 263 -11.45 -16.39 -8.00
C ILE A 263 -10.58 -16.18 -9.23
N ILE A 264 -9.27 -16.08 -9.05
CA ILE A 264 -8.31 -15.91 -10.14
C ILE A 264 -7.41 -17.14 -10.21
N LEU A 265 -7.49 -17.88 -11.31
CA LEU A 265 -6.79 -19.15 -11.51
C LEU A 265 -5.28 -18.94 -11.73
N ALA A 266 -4.51 -20.00 -11.45
CA ALA A 266 -3.05 -19.97 -11.44
C ALA A 266 -2.47 -19.39 -12.74
N LYS A 267 -1.31 -18.72 -12.62
CA LYS A 267 -0.58 -18.07 -13.73
C LYS A 267 -1.32 -16.93 -14.45
N SER A 268 -2.49 -16.50 -13.97
CA SER A 268 -3.24 -15.42 -14.61
C SER A 268 -2.59 -14.05 -14.33
N GLY A 269 -2.72 -13.15 -15.31
CA GLY A 269 -2.26 -11.76 -15.21
C GLY A 269 -3.43 -10.78 -15.24
N VAL A 270 -3.66 -10.04 -14.16
CA VAL A 270 -4.79 -9.12 -14.03
C VAL A 270 -4.33 -7.69 -14.36
N SER A 271 -4.92 -7.09 -15.40
CA SER A 271 -4.57 -5.76 -15.91
C SER A 271 -5.69 -4.72 -15.81
N LYS A 272 -6.86 -5.13 -15.32
CA LYS A 272 -8.07 -4.31 -15.17
C LYS A 272 -8.84 -4.77 -13.94
N ASP A 273 -9.74 -3.91 -13.47
CA ASP A 273 -10.69 -4.25 -12.41
C ASP A 273 -11.49 -5.50 -12.79
N LEU A 274 -11.77 -6.33 -11.78
CA LEU A 274 -12.54 -7.55 -11.92
C LEU A 274 -13.76 -7.49 -11.03
N GLU A 275 -14.92 -7.85 -11.59
CA GLU A 275 -16.15 -8.00 -10.83
C GLU A 275 -16.05 -9.18 -9.85
N GLY A 276 -16.71 -9.04 -8.70
CA GLY A 276 -16.84 -10.09 -7.71
C GLY A 276 -17.69 -11.28 -8.15
N GLY A 277 -17.60 -12.39 -7.41
CA GLY A 277 -18.41 -13.60 -7.60
C GLY A 277 -18.15 -14.36 -8.90
N LYS A 278 -17.03 -14.07 -9.59
CA LYS A 278 -16.66 -14.67 -10.87
C LYS A 278 -15.31 -15.37 -10.81
N THR A 279 -15.11 -16.32 -11.72
CA THR A 279 -13.84 -17.02 -11.91
C THR A 279 -13.14 -16.54 -13.18
N TYR A 280 -11.88 -16.13 -13.05
CA TYR A 280 -11.06 -15.56 -14.10
C TYR A 280 -9.84 -16.41 -14.43
N PHE A 281 -9.43 -16.39 -15.69
CA PHE A 281 -8.24 -17.09 -16.19
C PHE A 281 -7.57 -16.31 -17.32
N GLY A 282 -6.26 -16.49 -17.47
CA GLY A 282 -5.50 -16.01 -18.63
C GLY A 282 -4.61 -14.80 -18.34
N ALA A 283 -3.85 -14.38 -19.34
CA ALA A 283 -2.98 -13.21 -19.29
C ALA A 283 -3.17 -12.39 -20.60
N PRO A 284 -3.97 -11.32 -20.59
CA PRO A 284 -4.73 -10.78 -19.46
C PRO A 284 -5.88 -11.71 -19.02
N ALA A 285 -6.25 -11.62 -17.74
CA ALA A 285 -7.31 -12.43 -17.14
C ALA A 285 -8.70 -11.98 -17.63
N GLY A 286 -9.53 -12.94 -18.01
CA GLY A 286 -10.93 -12.76 -18.39
C GLY A 286 -11.82 -13.85 -17.81
N GLU A 287 -13.15 -13.71 -17.92
CA GLU A 287 -14.09 -14.72 -17.40
C GLU A 287 -13.80 -16.08 -18.04
N VAL A 288 -13.66 -17.11 -17.19
CA VAL A 288 -13.13 -18.43 -17.58
C VAL A 288 -13.85 -19.05 -18.80
N ARG A 289 -15.18 -18.92 -18.90
CA ARG A 289 -15.96 -19.46 -20.02
C ARG A 289 -15.71 -18.75 -21.34
N SER A 290 -15.38 -17.46 -21.31
CA SER A 290 -14.99 -16.72 -22.53
C SER A 290 -13.61 -17.16 -22.98
N MET A 291 -12.66 -17.18 -22.05
CA MET A 291 -11.27 -17.52 -22.35
C MET A 291 -11.13 -18.95 -22.89
N TYR A 292 -11.88 -19.90 -22.37
CA TYR A 292 -11.90 -21.27 -22.91
C TYR A 292 -12.45 -21.35 -24.34
N ARG A 293 -13.46 -20.54 -24.68
CA ARG A 293 -13.97 -20.46 -26.06
C ARG A 293 -12.93 -19.85 -27.00
N GLU A 294 -12.22 -18.82 -26.56
CA GLU A 294 -11.13 -18.20 -27.33
C GLU A 294 -9.99 -19.20 -27.59
N LEU A 295 -9.55 -19.93 -26.56
CA LEU A 295 -8.52 -20.97 -26.70
C LEU A 295 -8.97 -22.12 -27.61
N ALA A 296 -10.24 -22.52 -27.54
CA ALA A 296 -10.79 -23.52 -28.45
C ALA A 296 -10.78 -23.00 -29.90
N ALA A 297 -11.19 -21.76 -30.13
CA ALA A 297 -11.16 -21.13 -31.45
C ALA A 297 -9.73 -21.06 -32.02
N LEU A 298 -8.74 -20.69 -31.18
CA LEU A 298 -7.33 -20.67 -31.57
C LEU A 298 -6.82 -22.07 -31.99
N ARG A 299 -7.29 -23.13 -31.35
CA ARG A 299 -6.93 -24.51 -31.71
C ARG A 299 -7.44 -24.90 -33.10
N HIS A 300 -8.63 -24.43 -33.48
CA HIS A 300 -9.23 -24.67 -34.79
C HIS A 300 -8.79 -23.67 -35.88
N LEU A 301 -8.07 -22.60 -35.51
CA LEU A 301 -7.64 -21.56 -36.45
C LEU A 301 -6.90 -22.11 -37.68
N PRO A 302 -5.99 -23.11 -37.59
CA PRO A 302 -5.34 -23.67 -38.77
C PRO A 302 -6.33 -24.30 -39.77
N GLU A 303 -7.35 -25.00 -39.28
CA GLU A 303 -8.39 -25.62 -40.12
C GLU A 303 -9.25 -24.56 -40.80
N PHE A 304 -9.62 -23.50 -40.07
CA PHE A 304 -10.36 -22.37 -40.63
C PHE A 304 -9.57 -21.65 -41.72
N LEU A 305 -8.28 -21.38 -41.50
CA LEU A 305 -7.42 -20.74 -42.50
C LEU A 305 -7.26 -21.62 -43.75
N ALA A 306 -7.10 -22.93 -43.58
CA ALA A 306 -6.99 -23.86 -44.71
C ALA A 306 -8.25 -23.89 -45.59
N ASN A 307 -9.44 -23.71 -44.99
CA ASN A 307 -10.70 -23.63 -45.71
C ASN A 307 -10.96 -22.24 -46.32
N TYR A 308 -10.39 -21.18 -45.74
CA TYR A 308 -10.57 -19.80 -46.22
C TYR A 308 -9.66 -19.45 -47.41
N TYR A 309 -8.47 -20.06 -47.52
CA TYR A 309 -7.53 -19.85 -48.63
C TYR A 309 -7.72 -20.83 -49.81
N ARG A 310 -8.82 -21.59 -49.85
CA ARG A 310 -9.25 -22.40 -50.99
C ARG A 310 -10.33 -21.68 -51.79
#